data_AF-A0A3D5YDW6-F1
#
_entry.id   AF-A0A3D5YDW6-F1
#
_cell.length_a   1.000
_cell.length_b   1.000
_cell.length_c   1.000
_cell.angle_alpha   90.00
_cell.angle_beta   90.00
_cell.angle_gamma   90.00
#
_symmetry.space_group_name_H-M   'P 1'
#
loop_
_entity.id
_entity.type
_entity.pdbx_description
1 polymer ?
#
loop_
_entity_poly.entity_id
_entity_poly.type
_entity_poly.pdbx_seq_one_letter_code
_entity_poly.pdbx_strand_id
1 'polypeptide(L)'
;MRNIAFAYKEIDTYNKDTTMELAESDLCFLGFVAIIDPARPEVPAAVGAARDARIKIIMITGDYGPTAEAIAENIGLDDGKMKLIPNEELQHLSDKKLSLIIRQNRSIIFSRVAPEDKLRIVKLLQKEHNIIAVT
;
A
#
# COMPACT_ATOMS: atom_id res chain seq x y z
N MET A 1 1.66 -4.45 -6.62
CA MET A 1 2.29 -5.40 -7.56
C MET A 1 2.94 -4.62 -8.69
N ARG A 2 4.15 -4.97 -9.10
CA ARG A 2 4.84 -4.39 -10.25
C ARG A 2 4.87 -5.41 -11.39
N ASN A 3 4.33 -5.04 -12.54
CA ASN A 3 4.30 -5.91 -13.71
C ASN A 3 5.42 -5.52 -14.68
N ILE A 4 6.13 -6.52 -15.21
CA ILE A 4 7.15 -6.35 -16.26
C ILE A 4 6.76 -7.25 -17.42
N ALA A 5 6.53 -6.64 -18.59
CA ALA A 5 6.27 -7.35 -19.83
C ALA A 5 7.60 -7.71 -20.52
N PHE A 6 7.65 -8.89 -21.12
CA PHE A 6 8.81 -9.38 -21.86
C PHE A 6 8.39 -9.67 -23.31
N ALA A 7 9.21 -9.22 -24.24
CA ALA A 7 9.12 -9.51 -25.66
C ALA A 7 10.53 -9.60 -26.23
N TYR A 8 10.70 -10.35 -27.31
CA TYR A 8 11.99 -10.51 -27.97
C TYR A 8 11.85 -10.53 -29.49
N LYS A 9 12.96 -10.31 -30.18
CA LYS A 9 13.08 -10.45 -31.63
C LYS A 9 14.43 -11.07 -31.94
N GLU A 10 14.42 -12.16 -32.69
CA GLU A 10 15.65 -12.76 -33.20
C GLU A 10 16.14 -11.93 -34.39
N ILE A 11 17.45 -11.68 -34.44
CA ILE A 11 18.10 -10.93 -35.51
C ILE A 11 19.16 -11.84 -36.12
N ASP A 12 18.86 -12.38 -37.31
CA ASP A 12 19.70 -13.37 -37.99
C ASP A 12 21.06 -12.82 -38.45
N THR A 13 21.15 -11.51 -38.71
CA THR A 13 22.39 -10.87 -39.14
C THR A 13 22.53 -9.52 -38.47
N TYR A 14 23.57 -9.32 -37.66
CA TYR A 14 23.87 -8.04 -37.06
C TYR A 14 24.23 -7.04 -38.16
N ASN A 15 23.30 -6.16 -38.52
CA ASN A 15 23.53 -5.05 -39.43
C ASN A 15 23.82 -3.78 -38.62
N LYS A 16 24.97 -3.13 -38.84
CA LYS A 16 25.34 -1.87 -38.19
C LYS A 16 24.35 -0.72 -38.49
N ASP A 17 23.56 -0.86 -39.55
CA ASP A 17 22.53 0.13 -39.93
C ASP A 17 21.17 -0.13 -39.25
N THR A 18 21.06 -1.11 -38.35
CA THR A 18 19.82 -1.37 -37.60
C THR A 18 19.52 -0.20 -36.67
N THR A 19 18.45 0.54 -36.94
CA THR A 19 18.00 1.63 -36.06
C THR A 19 17.22 1.09 -34.87
N MET A 20 17.11 1.89 -33.80
CA MET A 20 16.32 1.52 -32.62
C MET A 20 14.85 1.27 -32.98
N GLU A 21 14.26 2.09 -33.85
CA GLU A 21 12.85 1.93 -34.25
C GLU A 21 12.59 0.57 -34.93
N LEU A 22 13.55 0.08 -35.73
CA LEU A 22 13.46 -1.20 -36.43
C LEU A 22 13.70 -2.39 -35.51
N ALA A 23 14.52 -2.20 -34.47
CA ALA A 23 14.77 -3.19 -33.44
C ALA A 23 13.59 -3.33 -32.46
N GLU A 24 12.88 -2.23 -32.16
CA GLU A 24 11.76 -2.18 -31.23
C GLU A 24 10.39 -2.50 -31.87
N SER A 25 10.33 -2.77 -33.19
CA SER A 25 9.12 -3.18 -33.90
C SER A 25 9.00 -4.70 -34.04
N ASP A 26 7.77 -5.20 -34.20
CA ASP A 26 7.47 -6.61 -34.55
C ASP A 26 8.08 -7.64 -33.59
N LEU A 27 8.11 -7.29 -32.30
CA LEU A 27 8.59 -8.18 -31.24
C LEU A 27 7.59 -9.33 -31.00
N CYS A 28 8.11 -10.52 -30.73
CA CYS A 28 7.34 -11.64 -30.21
C CYS A 28 7.09 -11.43 -28.72
N PHE A 29 5.84 -11.15 -28.34
CA PHE A 29 5.45 -11.04 -26.94
C PHE A 29 5.50 -12.40 -26.24
N LEU A 30 6.22 -12.47 -25.12
CA LEU A 30 6.37 -13.69 -24.34
C LEU A 30 5.35 -13.78 -23.21
N GLY A 31 5.10 -12.65 -22.54
CA GLY A 31 4.27 -12.61 -21.34
C GLY A 31 4.68 -11.49 -20.39
N PHE A 32 4.21 -11.59 -19.14
CA PHE A 32 4.61 -10.67 -18.07
C PHE A 32 4.93 -11.43 -16.78
N VAL A 33 5.78 -10.84 -15.95
CA VAL A 33 6.05 -11.27 -14.58
C VAL A 33 5.51 -10.21 -13.63
N ALA A 34 4.80 -10.68 -12.61
CA ALA A 34 4.31 -9.87 -11.50
C ALA A 34 5.24 -10.03 -10.29
N ILE A 35 5.75 -8.92 -9.79
CA ILE A 35 6.56 -8.87 -8.57
C ILE A 35 5.69 -8.26 -7.46
N ILE A 36 5.63 -8.94 -6.32
CA ILE A 36 4.93 -8.49 -5.12
C ILE A 36 5.89 -8.51 -3.93
N ASP A 37 5.72 -7.56 -3.02
CA ASP A 37 6.30 -7.62 -1.68
C ASP A 37 5.23 -8.19 -0.74
N PRO A 38 5.26 -9.52 -0.45
CA PRO A 38 4.24 -10.14 0.37
C PRO A 38 4.41 -9.77 1.85
N ALA A 39 3.31 -9.73 2.58
CA ALA A 39 3.38 -9.63 4.03
C ALA A 39 4.14 -10.83 4.61
N ARG A 40 4.86 -10.61 5.73
CA ARG A 40 5.58 -11.69 6.40
C ARG A 40 4.58 -12.75 6.91
N PRO A 41 4.91 -14.05 6.87
CA PRO A 41 3.97 -15.13 7.22
C PRO A 41 3.37 -15.04 8.63
N GLU A 42 4.09 -14.41 9.57
CA GLU A 42 3.67 -14.21 10.95
C GLU A 42 2.66 -13.07 11.16
N VAL A 43 2.53 -12.16 10.18
CA VAL A 43 1.69 -10.94 10.31
C VAL A 43 0.22 -11.27 10.53
N PRO A 44 -0.43 -12.19 9.80
CA PRO A 44 -1.84 -12.51 10.01
C PRO A 44 -2.14 -12.99 11.44
N ALA A 45 -1.26 -13.83 12.01
CA ALA A 45 -1.41 -14.30 13.38
C ALA A 45 -1.26 -13.16 14.41
N ALA A 46 -0.31 -12.25 14.19
CA ALA A 46 -0.13 -11.07 15.04
C ALA A 46 -1.33 -10.11 14.98
N VAL A 47 -1.89 -9.88 13.77
CA VAL A 47 -3.11 -9.08 13.58
C VAL A 47 -4.29 -9.72 14.31
N GLY A 48 -4.46 -11.04 14.22
CA GLY A 48 -5.47 -11.79 14.95
C GLY A 48 -5.36 -11.61 16.46
N ALA A 49 -4.18 -11.86 17.03
CA ALA A 49 -3.94 -11.71 18.46
C ALA A 49 -4.21 -10.28 18.98
N ALA A 50 -3.81 -9.26 18.21
CA ALA A 50 -4.09 -7.86 18.54
C ALA A 50 -5.60 -7.56 18.49
N ARG A 51 -6.33 -8.09 17.51
CA ARG A 51 -7.80 -7.93 17.42
C ARG A 51 -8.51 -8.61 18.58
N ASP A 52 -8.08 -9.81 18.99
CA ASP A 52 -8.63 -10.55 20.13
C ASP A 52 -8.41 -9.81 21.45
N ALA A 53 -7.25 -9.16 21.59
CA ALA A 53 -6.94 -8.25 22.69
C ALA A 53 -7.67 -6.88 22.61
N ARG A 54 -8.55 -6.70 21.60
CA ARG A 54 -9.29 -5.45 21.33
C ARG A 54 -8.38 -4.24 21.06
N ILE A 55 -7.16 -4.49 20.61
CA ILE A 55 -6.24 -3.44 20.17
C ILE A 55 -6.68 -2.98 18.78
N LYS A 56 -6.82 -1.65 18.64
CA LYS A 56 -7.11 -1.05 17.35
C LYS A 56 -5.82 -0.93 16.54
N ILE A 57 -5.84 -1.47 15.33
CA ILE A 57 -4.72 -1.41 14.40
C ILE A 57 -5.06 -0.41 13.30
N ILE A 58 -4.13 0.50 13.01
CA ILE A 58 -4.24 1.49 11.95
C ILE A 58 -3.05 1.28 11.03
N MET A 59 -3.29 1.07 9.74
CA MET A 59 -2.22 0.99 8.74
C MET A 59 -1.86 2.41 8.28
N ILE A 60 -0.58 2.75 8.33
CA ILE A 60 -0.03 4.00 7.80
C ILE A 60 1.10 3.62 6.85
N THR A 61 0.92 3.86 5.56
CA THR A 61 1.89 3.46 4.53
C THR A 61 2.16 4.57 3.52
N GLY A 62 3.38 4.57 2.97
CA GLY A 62 3.76 5.37 1.81
C GLY A 62 3.31 4.77 0.46
N ASP A 63 2.74 3.56 0.48
CA ASP A 63 2.28 2.86 -0.71
C ASP A 63 0.98 3.43 -1.28
N TYR A 64 0.65 2.96 -2.48
CA TYR A 64 -0.59 3.27 -3.16
C TYR A 64 -1.78 2.55 -2.49
N GLY A 65 -2.90 3.28 -2.33
CA GLY A 65 -4.09 2.83 -1.58
C GLY A 65 -4.58 1.44 -1.94
N PRO A 66 -4.89 1.14 -3.22
CA PRO A 66 -5.32 -0.20 -3.65
C PRO A 66 -4.33 -1.33 -3.32
N THR A 67 -3.01 -1.05 -3.33
CA THR A 67 -2.01 -2.04 -2.90
C THR A 67 -2.12 -2.29 -1.39
N ALA A 68 -2.27 -1.22 -0.61
CA ALA A 68 -2.41 -1.30 0.84
C ALA A 68 -3.70 -2.01 1.26
N GLU A 69 -4.82 -1.75 0.58
CA GLU A 69 -6.09 -2.46 0.80
C GLU A 69 -5.94 -3.95 0.53
N ALA A 70 -5.35 -4.33 -0.61
CA ALA A 70 -5.11 -5.73 -0.92
C ALA A 70 -4.20 -6.40 0.12
N ILE A 71 -3.17 -5.71 0.63
CA ILE A 71 -2.33 -6.25 1.72
C ILE A 71 -3.13 -6.37 3.01
N ALA A 72 -3.95 -5.38 3.36
CA ALA A 72 -4.76 -5.39 4.57
C ALA A 72 -5.80 -6.52 4.59
N GLU A 73 -6.41 -6.82 3.44
CA GLU A 73 -7.29 -7.97 3.26
C GLU A 73 -6.52 -9.28 3.46
N ASN A 74 -5.36 -9.42 2.80
CA ASN A 74 -4.52 -10.62 2.88
C ASN A 74 -4.03 -10.93 4.31
N ILE A 75 -3.79 -9.91 5.14
CA ILE A 75 -3.33 -10.09 6.53
C ILE A 75 -4.48 -10.15 7.56
N GLY A 76 -5.74 -10.11 7.12
CA GLY A 76 -6.91 -10.14 8.01
C GLY A 76 -7.12 -8.85 8.83
N LEU A 77 -6.55 -7.73 8.37
CA LEU A 77 -6.75 -6.42 8.97
C LEU A 77 -8.09 -5.80 8.53
N ASP A 78 -8.52 -6.06 7.30
CA ASP A 78 -9.86 -5.68 6.85
C ASP A 78 -10.93 -6.53 7.55
N ASP A 79 -12.00 -5.87 7.96
CA ASP A 79 -13.19 -6.45 8.58
C ASP A 79 -14.45 -6.26 7.72
N GLY A 80 -14.26 -5.94 6.43
CA GLY A 80 -15.31 -5.62 5.45
C GLY A 80 -15.81 -4.18 5.55
N LYS A 81 -15.24 -3.37 6.44
CA LYS A 81 -15.59 -1.95 6.65
C LYS A 81 -14.35 -1.06 6.71
N MET A 82 -13.24 -1.50 6.12
CA MET A 82 -12.01 -0.75 6.11
C MET A 82 -12.18 0.59 5.40
N LYS A 83 -11.71 1.66 6.05
CA LYS A 83 -11.71 3.01 5.51
C LYS A 83 -10.33 3.36 4.97
N LEU A 84 -10.19 3.50 3.66
CA LEU A 84 -9.01 4.06 3.01
C LEU A 84 -9.08 5.59 3.00
N ILE A 85 -8.00 6.24 3.40
CA ILE A 85 -7.82 7.70 3.38
C ILE A 85 -6.48 7.99 2.67
N PRO A 86 -6.52 8.44 1.41
CA PRO A 86 -5.34 8.93 0.71
C PRO A 86 -4.77 10.19 1.35
N ASN A 87 -3.48 10.42 1.18
CA ASN A 87 -2.81 11.61 1.72
C ASN A 87 -3.45 12.94 1.27
N GLU A 88 -3.93 13.02 0.03
CA GLU A 88 -4.65 14.20 -0.48
C GLU A 88 -5.89 14.51 0.36
N GLU A 89 -6.69 13.51 0.71
CA GLU A 89 -7.83 13.68 1.62
C GLU A 89 -7.37 14.05 3.03
N LEU A 90 -6.33 13.37 3.55
CA LEU A 90 -5.78 13.59 4.89
C LEU A 90 -5.34 15.04 5.12
N GLN A 91 -4.71 15.65 4.12
CA GLN A 91 -4.21 17.04 4.20
C GLN A 91 -5.35 18.07 4.32
N HIS A 92 -6.54 17.76 3.81
CA HIS A 92 -7.71 18.63 3.90
C HIS A 92 -8.56 18.40 5.16
N LEU A 93 -8.31 17.33 5.91
CA LEU A 93 -9.02 17.07 7.16
C LEU A 93 -8.47 17.96 8.27
N SER A 94 -9.35 18.57 9.04
CA SER A 94 -8.96 19.17 10.32
C SER A 94 -8.74 18.09 11.37
N ASP A 95 -7.94 18.38 12.40
CA ASP A 95 -7.67 17.42 13.49
C ASP A 95 -8.95 16.89 14.14
N LYS A 96 -9.97 17.75 14.31
CA LYS A 96 -11.29 17.33 14.84
C LYS A 96 -11.99 16.32 13.93
N LYS A 97 -11.96 16.54 12.61
CA LYS A 97 -12.56 15.61 11.63
C LYS A 97 -11.78 14.31 11.57
N LEU A 98 -10.45 14.39 11.54
CA LEU A 98 -9.56 13.21 11.52
C LEU A 98 -9.78 12.35 12.78
N SER A 99 -9.83 12.96 13.96
CA SER A 99 -10.18 12.30 15.21
C SER A 99 -11.52 11.58 15.16
N LEU A 100 -12.56 12.24 14.62
CA LEU A 100 -13.89 11.66 14.50
C LEU A 100 -13.89 10.45 13.56
N ILE A 101 -13.25 10.58 12.40
CA ILE A 101 -13.10 9.51 11.41
C ILE A 101 -12.35 8.34 12.05
N ILE A 102 -11.26 8.61 12.76
CA ILE A 102 -10.54 7.56 13.46
C ILE A 102 -11.47 6.88 14.45
N ARG A 103 -12.18 7.60 15.33
CA ARG A 103 -13.07 6.99 16.33
C ARG A 103 -14.20 6.14 15.72
N GLN A 104 -14.78 6.58 14.62
CA GLN A 104 -15.93 5.90 14.00
C GLN A 104 -15.56 4.63 13.22
N ASN A 105 -14.32 4.52 12.75
CA ASN A 105 -13.88 3.40 11.93
C ASN A 105 -12.94 2.50 12.72
N ARG A 106 -13.24 1.20 12.79
CA ARG A 106 -12.38 0.23 13.49
C ARG A 106 -11.10 -0.06 12.71
N SER A 107 -11.22 -0.17 11.40
CA SER A 107 -10.14 -0.51 10.46
C SER A 107 -9.90 0.66 9.50
N ILE A 108 -8.68 1.19 9.46
CA ILE A 108 -8.33 2.38 8.67
C ILE A 108 -6.95 2.18 8.04
N ILE A 109 -6.85 2.59 6.77
CA ILE A 109 -5.59 2.72 6.05
C ILE A 109 -5.39 4.20 5.70
N PHE A 110 -4.24 4.74 6.07
CA PHE A 110 -3.72 5.97 5.50
C PHE A 110 -2.66 5.61 4.45
N SER A 111 -2.85 6.04 3.21
CA SER A 111 -1.95 5.70 2.08
C SER A 111 -1.23 6.94 1.53
N ARG A 112 -0.07 6.73 0.91
CA ARG A 112 0.84 7.79 0.42
C ARG A 112 1.23 8.81 1.50
N VAL A 113 1.29 8.38 2.76
CA VAL A 113 1.44 9.27 3.92
C VAL A 113 2.85 9.82 4.01
N ALA A 114 2.96 11.14 4.15
CA ALA A 114 4.23 11.81 4.41
C ALA A 114 4.69 11.61 5.88
N PRO A 115 5.99 11.65 6.19
CA PRO A 115 6.48 11.50 7.56
C PRO A 115 5.83 12.45 8.58
N GLU A 116 5.53 13.68 8.17
CA GLU A 116 4.90 14.71 8.99
C GLU A 116 3.45 14.34 9.36
N ASP A 117 2.72 13.76 8.40
CA ASP A 117 1.34 13.31 8.57
C ASP A 117 1.26 12.06 9.46
N LYS A 118 2.23 11.14 9.37
CA LYS A 118 2.36 10.03 10.33
C LYS A 118 2.50 10.57 11.76
N LEU A 119 3.38 11.56 11.96
CA LEU A 119 3.58 12.19 13.26
C LEU A 119 2.31 12.91 13.74
N ARG A 120 1.59 13.58 12.85
CA ARG A 120 0.31 14.24 13.13
C ARG A 120 -0.73 13.24 13.65
N ILE A 121 -0.91 12.11 12.98
CA ILE A 121 -1.85 11.05 13.40
C ILE A 121 -1.48 10.52 14.78
N VAL A 122 -0.21 10.19 15.02
CA VAL A 122 0.26 9.67 16.32
C VAL A 122 0.02 10.69 17.44
N LYS A 123 0.40 11.95 17.24
CA LYS A 123 0.20 13.02 18.22
C LYS A 123 -1.28 13.25 18.53
N LEU A 124 -2.14 13.19 17.51
CA LEU A 124 -3.57 13.34 17.68
C LEU A 124 -4.14 12.24 18.57
N LEU A 125 -3.77 10.98 18.32
CA LEU A 125 -4.22 9.84 19.10
C LEU A 125 -3.71 9.86 20.54
N GLN A 126 -2.45 10.29 20.75
CA GLN A 126 -1.87 10.48 22.08
C GLN A 126 -2.60 11.58 22.87
N LYS A 127 -2.99 12.69 22.22
CA LYS A 127 -3.79 13.76 22.84
C LYS A 127 -5.17 13.26 23.30
N GLU A 128 -5.70 12.23 22.67
CA GLU A 128 -6.95 11.56 23.08
C GLU A 128 -6.73 10.49 24.17
N HIS A 129 -5.58 10.52 24.85
CA HIS A 129 -5.21 9.60 25.93
C HIS A 129 -5.09 8.12 25.51
N ASN A 130 -4.91 7.85 24.21
CA ASN A 130 -4.59 6.50 23.75
C ASN A 130 -3.11 6.19 24.01
N ILE A 131 -2.83 4.95 24.43
CA ILE A 131 -1.47 4.39 24.44
C ILE A 131 -1.20 3.84 23.04
N ILE A 132 -0.15 4.33 22.38
CA ILE A 132 0.15 4.02 20.98
C ILE A 132 1.50 3.34 20.88
N ALA A 133 1.55 2.22 20.15
CA ALA A 133 2.76 1.62 19.64
C ALA A 133 2.84 1.85 18.13
N VAL A 134 4.03 2.16 17.62
CA VAL A 134 4.30 2.32 16.19
C VAL A 134 5.35 1.29 15.82
N THR A 135 5.05 0.49 14.80
CA THR A 135 5.93 -0.53 14.22
C THR A 135 6.40 -0.12 12.84
#